data_AF-A0A1G7FBP6-F1
#
_entry.id   AF-A0A1G7FBP6-F1
#
_cell.length_a   1.000
_cell.length_b   1.000
_cell.length_c   1.000
_cell.angle_alpha   90.00
_cell.angle_beta   90.00
_cell.angle_gamma   90.00
#
_symmetry.space_group_name_H-M   'P 1'
#
loop_
_entity.id
_entity.type
_entity.pdbx_description
1 polymer ?
#
loop_
_entity_poly.entity_id
_entity_poly.type
_entity_poly.pdbx_seq_one_letter_code
_entity_poly.pdbx_strand_id
1 'polypeptide(L)' 'MNLEIFPPTEQELEEMIYNLTRKLEDERYRDEWEEIAEALEEKEQQLKEITIKNNTI' A
#
# COMPACT_ATOMS: atom_id res chain seq x y z
N MET A 1 -26.01 -3.74 6.98
CA MET A 1 -24.69 -3.82 7.64
C MET A 1 -23.75 -2.95 6.82
N ASN A 2 -23.56 -1.69 7.21
CA ASN A 2 -22.44 -0.91 6.68
C ASN A 2 -21.21 -1.44 7.41
N LEU A 3 -20.47 -2.37 6.80
CA LEU A 3 -19.06 -2.52 7.14
C LEU A 3 -18.44 -1.20 6.74
N GLU A 4 -18.32 -0.27 7.68
CA GLU A 4 -17.48 0.90 7.52
C GLU A 4 -16.07 0.38 7.28
N ILE A 5 -15.71 0.18 6.01
CA ILE A 5 -14.35 -0.13 5.61
C ILE A 5 -13.59 1.16 5.87
N PHE A 6 -13.07 1.29 7.10
CA PHE A 6 -12.17 2.37 7.44
C PHE A 6 -11.00 2.31 6.45
N PRO A 7 -10.61 3.46 5.87
CA PRO A 7 -9.39 3.49 5.07
C PRO A 7 -8.23 2.99 5.95
N PRO A 8 -7.26 2.27 5.37
CA PRO A 8 -6.10 1.81 6.12
C PRO A 8 -5.37 2.99 6.76
N THR A 9 -4.85 2.77 7.96
CA THR A 9 -4.02 3.74 8.67
C THR A 9 -2.66 3.92 7.99
N GLU A 10 -1.94 4.99 8.33
CA GLU A 10 -0.58 5.23 7.85
C GLU A 10 0.36 4.04 8.13
N GLN A 11 0.32 3.51 9.35
CA GLN A 11 1.13 2.33 9.72
C GLN A 11 0.73 1.07 8.93
N GLU A 12 -0.57 0.83 8.73
CA GLU A 12 -1.02 -0.32 7.93
C GLU A 12 -0.58 -0.21 6.47
N LEU A 13 -0.60 1.00 5.90
CA LEU A 13 -0.08 1.24 4.55
C LEU A 13 1.43 1.02 4.47
N GLU A 14 2.20 1.51 5.45
CA GLU A 14 3.65 1.25 5.51
C GLU A 14 3.96 -0.26 5.59
N GLU A 15 3.21 -1.01 6.41
CA GLU A 15 3.36 -2.47 6.50
C GLU A 15 2.99 -3.18 5.18
N MET A 16 1.93 -2.73 4.50
CA MET A 16 1.53 -3.25 3.19
C MET A 16 2.62 -2.97 2.13
N ILE A 17 3.09 -1.73 2.05
CA ILE A 17 4.17 -1.30 1.14
C ILE A 17 5.41 -2.16 1.37
N TYR A 18 5.87 -2.28 2.62
CA TYR A 18 7.04 -3.09 2.94
C TYR A 18 6.91 -4.54 2.46
N ASN A 19 5.74 -5.16 2.69
CA ASN A 19 5.50 -6.54 2.24
C ASN A 19 5.48 -6.66 0.71
N LEU A 20 4.88 -5.70 0.00
CA LEU A 20 4.83 -5.69 -1.47
C LEU A 20 6.24 -5.50 -2.05
N THR A 21 7.03 -4.56 -1.52
CA THR A 21 8.43 -4.37 -1.91
C THR A 21 9.25 -5.65 -1.73
N ARG A 22 9.09 -6.36 -0.60
CA ARG A 22 9.79 -7.63 -0.37
C ARG A 22 9.40 -8.72 -1.37
N LYS A 23 8.15 -8.73 -1.83
CA LYS A 23 7.72 -9.70 -2.86
C LYS A 23 8.32 -9.38 -4.23
N LEU A 24 8.52 -8.11 -4.57
CA LEU A 24 9.20 -7.70 -5.81
C LEU A 24 10.69 -8.08 -5.83
N GLU A 25 11.31 -8.26 -4.67
CA GLU A 25 12.69 -8.74 -4.56
C GLU A 25 12.82 -10.27 -4.64
N ASP A 26 11.70 -10.99 -4.64
CA ASP A 26 11.65 -12.44 -4.54
C ASP A 26 11.17 -13.07 -5.85
N GLU A 27 12.06 -13.87 -6.46
CA GLU A 27 11.82 -14.52 -7.75
C GLU A 27 10.63 -15.48 -7.75
N ARG A 28 10.18 -15.95 -6.57
CA ARG A 28 8.99 -16.80 -6.43
C ARG A 28 7.71 -16.09 -6.85
N TYR A 29 7.69 -14.75 -6.80
CA TYR A 29 6.55 -13.92 -7.19
C TYR A 29 6.71 -13.31 -8.58
N ARG A 30 7.70 -13.74 -9.38
CA ARG A 30 8.00 -13.14 -10.68
C ARG A 30 6.78 -13.06 -11.60
N ASP A 31 5.95 -14.08 -11.60
CA ASP A 31 4.74 -14.13 -12.43
C ASP A 31 3.68 -13.10 -11.98
N GLU A 32 3.74 -12.65 -10.73
CA GLU A 32 2.82 -11.68 -10.11
C GLU A 32 3.46 -10.28 -9.98
N TRP A 33 4.68 -10.06 -10.47
CA TRP A 33 5.40 -8.79 -10.24
C TRP A 33 4.68 -7.56 -10.79
N GLU A 34 3.97 -7.69 -11.92
CA GLU A 34 3.20 -6.57 -12.49
C GLU A 34 2.03 -6.17 -11.56
N GLU A 35 1.27 -7.16 -11.08
CA GLU A 35 0.16 -6.94 -10.14
C GLU A 35 0.66 -6.40 -8.79
N ILE A 36 1.79 -6.91 -8.30
CA ILE A 36 2.41 -6.44 -7.05
C ILE A 36 2.91 -5.00 -7.22
N ALA A 37 3.46 -4.63 -8.38
CA ALA A 37 3.91 -3.28 -8.65
C ALA A 37 2.74 -2.29 -8.74
N GLU A 38 1.64 -2.67 -9.40
CA GLU A 38 0.41 -1.86 -9.44
C GLU A 38 -0.18 -1.66 -8.03
N ALA A 39 -0.27 -2.74 -7.24
CA ALA A 39 -0.72 -2.65 -5.86
C ALA A 39 0.20 -1.77 -5.01
N LEU A 40 1.53 -1.85 -5.22
CA LEU A 40 2.49 -1.02 -4.51
C LEU A 40 2.28 0.47 -4.82
N GLU A 41 2.13 0.83 -6.09
CA GLU A 41 1.85 2.21 -6.51
C GLU A 41 0.55 2.74 -5.88
N GLU A 42 -0.50 1.92 -5.84
CA GLU A 42 -1.77 2.30 -5.20
C GLU A 42 -1.58 2.60 -3.69
N LYS A 43 -0.83 1.77 -2.97
CA LYS A 43 -0.58 1.96 -1.53
C LYS A 43 0.33 3.14 -1.25
N GLU A 44 1.36 3.36 -2.07
CA GLU A 44 2.22 4.55 -1.97
C GLU A 44 1.43 5.85 -2.20
N GLN A 45 0.51 5.84 -3.17
CA GLN A 45 -0.36 6.98 -3.42
C GLN A 45 -1.35 7.21 -2.26
N GLN A 46 -1.93 6.14 -1.68
CA GLN A 46 -2.77 6.25 -0.48
C GLN A 46 -2.00 6.82 0.71
N LEU A 47 -0.76 6.37 0.93
CA LEU A 47 0.10 6.87 2.00
C LEU A 47 0.36 8.36 1.82
N LYS A 48 0.76 8.76 0.61
CA LYS A 48 0.98 10.17 0.25
C LYS A 48 -0.25 11.04 0.52
N GLU A 49 -1.44 10.55 0.18
CA GLU A 49 -2.69 11.28 0.44
C GLU A 49 -2.98 11.46 1.93
N ILE A 50 -2.74 10.43 2.74
CA ILE A 50 -2.90 10.50 4.20
C ILE A 50 -1.88 11.47 4.80
N THR A 51 -0.61 11.38 4.41
CA THR A 51 0.43 12.29 4.89
C THR A 51 0.12 13.75 4.53
N ILE A 52 -0.36 14.02 3.30
CA ILE A 52 -0.81 15.37 2.91
C ILE A 52 -1.98 15.83 3.76
N LYS A 53 -3.01 14.99 3.96
CA LYS A 53 -4.17 15.32 4.81
C LYS A 53 -3.75 15.62 6.24
N ASN A 54 -2.82 14.85 6.81
CA ASN A 54 -2.31 15.06 8.16
C ASN A 54 -1.51 16.35 8.30
N ASN A 55 -0.76 16.75 7.27
CA ASN A 55 0.10 17.95 7.27
C ASN A 55 -0.60 19.25 6.84
N THR A 56 -1.82 19.17 6.27
CA THR A 56 -2.60 20.34 5.84
C THR A 56 -3.48 20.90 6.97
N ILE A 57 -3.42 20.29 8.18
CA ILE A 57 -4.21 20.67 9.37
C ILE A 57 -3.33 21.43 10.37
#